data_AF-A0A7X9HAY2-F1
#
_entry.id   AF-A0A7X9HAY2-F1
#
_cell.length_a   1.000
_cell.length_b   1.000
_cell.length_c   1.000
_cell.angle_alpha   90.00
_cell.angle_beta   90.00
_cell.angle_gamma   90.00
#
_symmetry.space_group_name_H-M   'P 1'
#
loop_
_entity.id
_entity.type
_entity.pdbx_description
1 polymer ?
#
loop_
_entity_poly.entity_id
_entity_poly.type
_entity_poly.pdbx_seq_one_letter_code
_entity_poly.pdbx_strand_id
1 'polypeptide(L)' 'MIFPENVVQIGQLLKPHGVKGEMLLVFDRKSYSDRDASYYFLEIDGIFVPFFVEEMCFTSDMTARVK' A
#
# COMPACT_ATOMS: atom_id res chain seq x y z
N MET A 1 -7.56 -12.67 -13.86
CA MET A 1 -7.00 -11.36 -14.25
C MET A 1 -7.74 -10.32 -13.44
N ILE A 2 -7.03 -9.38 -12.83
CA ILE A 2 -7.65 -8.30 -12.03
C ILE A 2 -7.81 -7.11 -12.96
N PHE A 3 -9.01 -6.55 -13.04
CA PHE A 3 -9.31 -5.39 -13.86
C PHE A 3 -9.42 -4.13 -12.98
N PRO A 4 -9.22 -2.93 -13.54
CA PRO A 4 -9.33 -1.67 -12.78
C PRO A 4 -10.66 -1.49 -12.05
N GLU A 5 -11.75 -2.04 -12.58
CA GLU A 5 -13.09 -2.03 -11.97
C GLU A 5 -13.22 -2.95 -10.74
N ASN A 6 -12.27 -3.85 -10.51
CA ASN A 6 -12.25 -4.73 -9.34
C ASN A 6 -11.48 -4.14 -8.15
N VAL A 7 -10.80 -3.01 -8.36
CA VAL A 7 -9.94 -2.39 -7.35
C VAL A 7 -10.33 -0.94 -7.13
N VAL A 8 -9.96 -0.43 -5.97
CA VAL A 8 -10.08 0.99 -5.64
C VAL A 8 -8.70 1.48 -5.28
N GLN A 9 -8.26 2.56 -5.93
CA GLN A 9 -7.04 3.23 -5.54
C GLN A 9 -7.25 3.87 -4.16
N ILE A 10 -6.41 3.48 -3.20
CA ILE A 10 -6.46 3.97 -1.82
C ILE A 10 -5.30 4.91 -1.46
N GLY A 11 -4.31 5.00 -2.34
CA GLY A 11 -3.06 5.70 -2.06
C GLY A 11 -1.94 5.33 -3.03
N GLN A 12 -0.70 5.58 -2.60
CA GLN A 12 0.52 5.36 -3.38
C GLN A 12 1.68 4.88 -2.48
N LEU A 13 2.59 4.09 -3.06
CA LEU A 13 3.87 3.76 -2.43
C LEU A 13 4.93 4.79 -2.85
N LEU A 14 5.63 5.33 -1.86
CA LEU A 14 6.81 6.16 -2.05
C LEU A 14 8.09 5.32 -1.95
N LYS A 15 9.20 5.92 -2.40
CA LYS A 15 10.52 5.28 -2.50
C LYS A 15 10.87 4.44 -1.26
N PRO A 16 11.63 3.35 -1.45
CA PRO A 16 12.05 2.49 -0.35
C PRO A 16 12.77 3.30 0.73
N HIS A 17 12.30 3.15 1.96
CA HIS A 17 12.93 3.71 3.16
C HIS A 17 13.87 2.67 3.77
N GLY A 18 15.17 2.79 3.45
CA GLY A 18 16.24 2.00 4.04
C GLY A 18 16.71 0.81 3.21
N VAL A 19 17.58 -0.02 3.79
CA VAL A 19 18.24 -1.16 3.12
C VAL A 19 17.49 -2.49 3.26
N LYS A 20 16.35 -2.50 3.97
CA LYS A 20 15.59 -3.73 4.30
C LYS A 20 14.32 -3.94 3.46
N GLY A 21 14.16 -3.17 2.38
CA GLY A 21 13.01 -3.30 1.48
C GLY A 21 11.72 -2.65 2.00
N GLU A 22 11.78 -1.91 3.09
CA GLU A 22 10.61 -1.23 3.67
C GLU A 22 10.16 -0.07 2.78
N MET A 23 8.86 0.09 2.58
CA MET A 23 8.28 1.14 1.75
C MET A 23 7.32 2.01 2.55
N LEU A 24 7.08 3.24 2.08
CA LEU A 24 6.15 4.16 2.71
C LEU A 24 4.85 4.19 1.90
N LEU A 25 3.77 3.73 2.51
CA LEU A 25 2.42 3.80 1.97
C LEU A 25 1.76 5.10 2.44
N VAL A 26 1.29 5.90 1.49
CA VAL A 26 0.55 7.14 1.73
C VAL A 26 -0.87 6.95 1.27
N PHE A 27 -1.83 7.05 2.19
CA PHE A 27 -3.25 6.93 1.92
C PHE A 27 -3.83 8.26 1.42
N ASP A 28 -4.75 8.19 0.47
CA ASP A 28 -5.45 9.38 -0.05
C ASP A 28 -6.50 9.92 0.94
N ARG A 29 -6.97 9.06 1.85
CA ARG A 29 -7.99 9.40 2.87
C ARG A 29 -7.70 8.66 4.16
N LYS A 30 -7.93 9.33 5.29
CA LYS A 30 -7.82 8.73 6.65
C LYS A 30 -8.68 7.48 6.84
N SER A 31 -9.85 7.40 6.21
CA SER A 31 -10.71 6.20 6.31
C SER A 31 -10.07 4.92 5.75
N TYR A 32 -9.00 5.02 4.96
CA TYR A 32 -8.27 3.87 4.43
C TYR A 32 -7.18 3.36 5.38
N SER A 33 -6.69 4.17 6.32
CA SER A 33 -5.69 3.74 7.32
C SER A 33 -6.30 2.91 8.45
N ASP A 34 -7.61 2.97 8.64
CA ASP A 34 -8.29 2.37 9.80
C ASP A 34 -8.49 0.85 9.68
N ARG A 35 -7.97 0.21 8.62
CA ARG A 35 -8.11 -1.22 8.37
C ARG A 35 -6.75 -1.89 8.24
N ASP A 36 -6.52 -2.91 9.05
CA ASP A 36 -5.42 -3.85 8.82
C ASP A 36 -5.73 -4.69 7.58
N ALA A 37 -4.96 -4.48 6.52
CA ALA A 37 -5.07 -5.25 5.28
C ALA A 37 -3.85 -6.16 5.14
N SER A 38 -4.08 -7.45 4.93
CA SER A 38 -3.00 -8.44 4.76
C SER A 38 -2.27 -8.31 3.42
N TYR A 39 -2.88 -7.64 2.44
CA TYR A 39 -2.27 -7.39 1.14
C TYR A 39 -2.89 -6.17 0.46
N TYR A 40 -2.14 -5.60 -0.47
CA TYR A 40 -2.57 -4.56 -1.40
C TYR A 40 -2.32 -5.01 -2.84
N PHE A 41 -2.93 -4.33 -3.80
CA PHE A 41 -2.57 -4.48 -5.22
C PHE A 41 -1.73 -3.29 -5.65
N LEU A 42 -0.56 -3.56 -6.21
CA LEU A 42 0.28 -2.56 -6.84
C LEU A 42 0.04 -2.58 -8.34
N GLU A 43 -0.26 -1.42 -8.90
CA GLU A 43 -0.29 -1.25 -10.34
C GLU A 43 1.15 -1.05 -10.84
N ILE A 44 1.63 -1.98 -11.65
CA ILE A 44 2.95 -1.94 -12.28
C ILE A 44 2.73 -2.23 -13.76
N ASP A 45 3.05 -1.25 -14.61
CA ASP A 45 2.88 -1.34 -16.07
C ASP A 45 1.46 -1.78 -16.51
N GLY A 46 0.43 -1.29 -15.79
CA GLY A 46 -0.98 -1.62 -16.04
C GLY A 46 -1.42 -3.00 -15.54
N ILE A 47 -0.56 -3.72 -14.80
CA ILE A 47 -0.86 -5.01 -14.18
C ILE A 47 -1.00 -4.83 -12.68
N PHE A 48 -2.06 -5.38 -12.09
CA PHE A 48 -2.23 -5.43 -10.64
C PHE A 48 -1.53 -6.64 -10.05
N VAL A 49 -0.46 -6.39 -9.31
CA VAL A 49 0.35 -7.40 -8.64
C VAL A 49 0.02 -7.38 -7.13
N PRO A 50 -0.34 -8.51 -6.52
CA PRO A 50 -0.54 -8.57 -5.08
C PRO A 50 0.78 -8.35 -4.34
N PHE A 51 0.75 -7.42 -3.39
CA PHE A 51 1.82 -7.13 -2.44
C PHE A 51 1.33 -7.51 -1.04
N PHE A 52 1.93 -8.55 -0.47
CA PHE A 52 1.61 -9.02 0.87
C PHE A 52 2.34 -8.18 1.92
N VAL A 53 1.62 -7.79 2.96
CA VAL A 53 2.17 -6.97 4.04
C VAL A 53 2.53 -7.90 5.19
N GLU A 54 3.83 -8.03 5.47
CA GLU A 54 4.33 -8.75 6.64
C GLU A 54 4.17 -7.91 7.90
N GLU A 55 4.47 -6.62 7.81
CA GLU A 55 4.44 -5.69 8.94
C GLU A 55 4.00 -4.31 8.49
N MET A 56 3.14 -3.66 9.29
CA MET A 56 2.62 -2.32 9.03
C MET A 56 2.74 -1.45 10.28
N CYS A 57 3.48 -0.35 10.16
CA CYS A 57 3.68 0.62 11.25
C CYS A 57 3.20 1.99 10.81
N PHE A 58 2.11 2.48 11.42
CA PHE A 58 1.60 3.83 11.16
C PHE A 58 2.54 4.89 11.71
N THR A 59 2.92 5.84 10.86
CA THR A 59 3.70 7.02 11.23
C THR A 59 2.83 8.28 11.33
N SER A 60 1.62 8.25 10.76
CA SER A 60 0.58 9.28 10.85
C SER A 60 -0.79 8.67 10.53
N ASP A 61 -1.84 9.49 10.62
CA ASP A 61 -3.22 9.17 10.24
C ASP A 61 -3.39 8.83 8.74
N MET A 62 -2.39 9.12 7.91
CA MET A 62 -2.44 8.90 6.46
C MET A 62 -1.16 8.24 5.91
N THR A 63 -0.22 7.85 6.77
CA THR A 63 1.05 7.28 6.34
C THR A 63 1.44 6.08 7.19
N ALA A 64 1.86 5.02 6.52
CA ALA A 64 2.35 3.81 7.15
C ALA A 64 3.60 3.29 6.47
N ARG A 65 4.53 2.75 7.26
CA ARG A 65 5.65 1.98 6.76
C ARG A 65 5.18 0.53 6.61
N VAL A 66 5.39 -0.04 5.44
CA VAL A 66 5.04 -1.44 5.13
C VAL A 66 6.29 -2.22 4.78
N LYS A 67 6.33 -3.48 5.22
CA LYS A 67 7.35 -4.45 4.87
C LYS A 67 6.70 -5.69 4.29
#